data_AF-A0A7W6UFS3-F1
#
_entry.id   AF-A0A7W6UFS3-F1
#
_cell.length_a   1.000
_cell.length_b   1.000
_cell.length_c   1.000
_cell.angle_alpha   90.00
_cell.angle_beta   90.00
_cell.angle_gamma   90.00
#
_symmetry.space_group_name_H-M   'P 1'
#
loop_
_entity.id
_entity.type
_entity.pdbx_description
1 polymer ?
#
loop_
_entity_poly.entity_id
_entity_poly.type
_entity_poly.pdbx_seq_one_letter_code
_entity_poly.pdbx_strand_id
1 'polypeptide(L)'
;MVDPKKQHAALTYARATQPLDPDQGWRREDLQLAFMAGMEALAIPRLLSLPEAARVLNVSASTIHDLVRHGELAFVHAGRGTVRKHLTFSQDEIVNFIKRHTQRTYQDDPWPRTARHGIRKRAHELAVERASASGGGFMAQYEARRAAAKAKKK
;
A
#
# COMPACT_ATOMS: atom_id res chain seq x y z
N MET A 1 16.66 37.24 -14.39
CA MET A 1 15.72 38.14 -13.65
C MET A 1 15.05 37.33 -12.56
N VAL A 2 15.10 37.78 -11.31
CA VAL A 2 14.44 37.11 -10.18
C VAL A 2 12.95 37.46 -10.20
N ASP A 3 12.10 36.45 -10.04
CA ASP A 3 10.65 36.56 -10.21
C ASP A 3 10.01 37.38 -9.06
N PRO A 4 9.27 38.47 -9.33
CA PRO A 4 8.78 39.40 -8.29
C PRO A 4 7.88 38.73 -7.25
N LYS A 5 7.17 37.65 -7.61
CA LYS A 5 6.35 36.89 -6.66
C LYS A 5 7.19 36.14 -5.62
N LYS A 6 8.37 35.62 -6.02
CA LYS A 6 9.34 34.93 -5.14
C LYS A 6 9.90 35.86 -4.08
N GLN A 7 10.15 37.10 -4.47
CA GLN A 7 10.61 38.14 -3.56
C GLN A 7 9.53 38.48 -2.52
N HIS A 8 8.25 38.57 -2.93
CA HIS A 8 7.17 38.89 -2.00
C HIS A 8 6.92 37.80 -0.96
N ALA A 9 6.92 36.52 -1.36
CA ALA A 9 6.72 35.40 -0.43
C ALA A 9 7.88 35.27 0.58
N ALA A 10 9.13 35.37 0.12
CA ALA A 10 10.30 35.36 0.99
C ALA A 10 10.28 36.55 1.99
N LEU A 11 9.84 37.72 1.53
CA LEU A 11 9.72 38.92 2.36
C LEU A 11 8.59 38.79 3.39
N THR A 12 7.48 38.15 3.05
CA THR A 12 6.38 37.86 4.00
C THR A 12 6.81 36.85 5.07
N TYR A 13 7.51 35.78 4.68
CA TYR A 13 8.08 34.83 5.64
C TYR A 13 9.08 35.53 6.56
N ALA A 14 9.99 36.34 5.98
CA ALA A 14 10.97 37.09 6.75
C ALA A 14 10.37 38.14 7.71
N ARG A 15 9.13 38.57 7.47
CA ARG A 15 8.40 39.43 8.40
C ARG A 15 7.69 38.66 9.51
N ALA A 16 7.34 37.41 9.25
CA ALA A 16 6.54 36.58 10.16
C ALA A 16 7.38 35.71 11.11
N THR A 17 8.64 35.44 10.77
CA THR A 17 9.54 34.60 11.57
C THR A 17 10.63 35.41 12.26
N GLN A 18 10.92 35.12 13.52
CA GLN A 18 12.12 35.60 14.20
C GLN A 18 13.36 34.87 13.62
N PRO A 19 14.53 35.52 13.48
CA PRO A 19 15.78 34.81 13.19
C PRO A 19 16.03 33.70 14.21
N LEU A 20 16.65 32.60 13.76
CA LEU A 20 16.86 31.40 14.58
C LEU A 20 17.70 31.70 15.83
N ASP A 21 18.55 32.71 15.75
CA ASP A 21 19.29 33.29 16.87
C ASP A 21 18.94 34.78 17.03
N PRO A 22 18.19 35.18 18.07
CA PRO A 22 17.69 36.55 18.24
C PRO A 22 18.80 37.57 18.46
N ASP A 23 19.96 37.14 18.97
CA ASP A 23 21.09 38.02 19.28
C ASP A 23 21.98 38.29 18.05
N GLN A 24 21.89 37.43 17.03
CA GLN A 24 22.74 37.49 15.84
C GLN A 24 22.00 37.96 14.58
N GLY A 25 20.68 38.09 14.66
CA GLY A 25 19.85 38.54 13.55
C GLY A 25 19.77 37.53 12.41
N TRP A 26 19.31 38.00 11.25
CA TRP A 26 19.10 37.16 10.06
C TRP A 26 20.42 36.65 9.49
N ARG A 27 20.71 35.37 9.67
CA ARG A 27 21.88 34.73 9.06
C ARG A 27 21.59 34.26 7.65
N ARG A 28 22.65 33.90 6.93
CA ARG A 28 22.55 33.42 5.54
C ARG A 28 21.69 32.16 5.46
N GLU A 29 21.74 31.32 6.49
CA GLU A 29 20.96 30.11 6.62
C GLU A 29 19.46 30.42 6.76
N ASP A 30 19.09 31.44 7.54
CA ASP A 30 17.71 31.89 7.69
C ASP A 30 17.14 32.45 6.39
N LEU A 31 17.98 33.20 5.65
CA LEU A 31 17.62 33.74 4.34
C LEU A 31 17.44 32.62 3.30
N GLN A 32 18.28 31.59 3.35
CA GLN A 32 18.15 30.40 2.49
C GLN A 32 16.87 29.62 2.83
N LEU A 33 16.57 29.44 4.12
CA LEU A 33 15.35 28.77 4.56
C LEU A 33 14.10 29.54 4.15
N ALA A 34 14.07 30.87 4.35
CA ALA A 34 12.98 31.73 3.92
C ALA A 34 12.79 31.71 2.39
N PHE A 35 13.89 31.64 1.63
CA PHE A 35 13.84 31.51 0.18
C PHE A 35 13.33 30.14 -0.27
N MET A 36 13.75 29.05 0.39
CA MET A 36 13.22 27.71 0.14
C MET A 36 11.73 27.60 0.49
N ALA A 37 11.32 28.14 1.65
CA ALA A 37 9.92 28.22 2.03
C ALA A 37 9.10 29.08 1.05
N GLY A 38 9.68 30.18 0.54
CA GLY A 38 9.08 30.98 -0.52
C GLY A 38 8.96 30.22 -1.86
N MET A 39 9.89 29.31 -2.15
CA MET A 39 9.80 28.42 -3.32
C MET A 39 8.74 27.33 -3.14
N GLU A 40 8.60 26.75 -1.94
CA GLU A 40 7.54 25.80 -1.63
C GLU A 40 6.15 26.46 -1.69
N ALA A 41 6.00 27.68 -1.16
CA ALA A 41 4.77 28.46 -1.23
C ALA A 41 4.40 28.91 -2.66
N LEU A 42 5.38 28.99 -3.55
CA LEU A 42 5.22 29.27 -4.98
C LEU A 42 5.32 28.04 -5.86
N ALA A 43 5.11 26.85 -5.29
CA ALA A 43 4.70 25.71 -6.09
C ALA A 43 3.33 26.04 -6.72
N ILE A 44 3.34 26.85 -7.79
CA ILE A 44 2.28 26.85 -8.79
C ILE A 44 2.14 25.37 -9.13
N PRO A 45 1.01 24.73 -8.79
CA PRO A 45 0.89 23.29 -8.90
C PRO A 45 1.18 22.94 -10.35
N ARG A 46 2.36 22.35 -10.59
CA ARG A 46 2.83 22.09 -11.93
C ARG A 46 1.86 21.06 -12.50
N LEU A 47 1.22 21.43 -13.59
CA LEU A 47 0.42 20.49 -14.34
C LEU A 47 1.37 19.48 -14.98
N LEU A 48 1.21 18.22 -14.60
CA LEU A 48 1.99 17.11 -15.10
C LEU A 48 1.39 16.64 -16.42
N SER A 49 2.23 16.47 -17.41
CA SER A 49 1.83 15.85 -18.67
C SER A 49 1.55 14.35 -18.45
N LEU A 50 0.78 13.74 -19.36
CA LEU A 50 0.51 12.30 -19.32
C LEU A 50 1.76 11.41 -19.14
N PRO A 51 2.87 11.59 -19.89
CA PRO A 51 4.06 10.77 -19.68
C PRO A 51 4.77 11.05 -18.35
N GLU A 52 4.64 12.26 -17.79
CA GLU A 52 5.17 12.56 -16.45
C GLU A 52 4.33 11.89 -15.36
N ALA A 53 3.00 11.98 -15.44
CA ALA A 53 2.10 11.30 -14.51
C ALA A 53 2.31 9.78 -14.52
N ALA A 54 2.55 9.18 -15.70
CA ALA A 54 2.88 7.76 -15.87
C ALA A 54 4.15 7.38 -15.11
N ARG A 55 5.20 8.21 -15.19
CA ARG A 55 6.45 8.00 -14.46
C ARG A 55 6.26 8.13 -12.94
N VAL A 56 5.48 9.12 -12.49
CA VAL A 56 5.25 9.34 -11.06
C VAL A 56 4.49 8.18 -10.42
N LEU A 57 3.45 7.68 -11.10
CA LEU A 57 2.65 6.56 -10.62
C LEU A 57 3.25 5.19 -10.98
N ASN A 58 4.38 5.17 -11.70
CA ASN A 58 5.05 3.97 -12.21
C ASN A 58 4.10 3.01 -12.97
N VAL A 59 3.25 3.58 -13.83
CA VAL A 59 2.26 2.86 -14.65
C VAL A 59 2.40 3.21 -16.13
N SER A 60 1.79 2.41 -16.99
CA SER A 60 1.78 2.67 -18.43
C SER A 60 0.85 3.85 -18.80
N ALA A 61 1.12 4.49 -19.93
CA ALA A 61 0.28 5.56 -20.48
C ALA A 61 -1.16 5.09 -20.78
N SER A 62 -1.34 3.85 -21.23
CA SER A 62 -2.66 3.25 -21.46
C SER A 62 -3.44 3.07 -20.16
N THR A 63 -2.78 2.63 -19.09
CA THR A 63 -3.41 2.53 -17.77
C THR A 63 -3.91 3.89 -17.28
N ILE A 64 -3.15 4.96 -17.50
CA ILE A 64 -3.61 6.32 -17.16
C ILE A 64 -4.84 6.72 -17.98
N HIS A 65 -4.91 6.35 -19.25
CA HIS A 65 -6.11 6.60 -20.06
C HIS A 65 -7.32 5.86 -19.50
N ASP A 66 -7.15 4.63 -19.04
CA ASP A 66 -8.23 3.86 -18.43
C ASP A 66 -8.68 4.49 -17.10
N LEU A 67 -7.74 4.91 -16.24
CA LEU A 67 -8.06 5.61 -14.99
C LEU A 67 -8.85 6.91 -15.24
N VAL A 68 -8.48 7.66 -16.29
CA VAL A 68 -9.23 8.86 -16.71
C VAL A 68 -10.60 8.49 -17.26
N ARG A 69 -10.72 7.41 -18.04
CA ARG A 69 -11.98 6.94 -18.63
C ARG A 69 -12.97 6.47 -17.57
N HIS A 70 -12.48 5.81 -16.53
CA HIS A 70 -13.26 5.36 -15.38
C HIS A 70 -13.55 6.47 -14.37
N GLY A 71 -13.00 7.67 -14.56
CA GLY A 71 -13.22 8.82 -13.68
C GLY A 71 -12.48 8.72 -12.34
N GLU A 72 -11.50 7.83 -12.21
CA GLU A 72 -10.70 7.66 -10.99
C GLU A 72 -9.62 8.74 -10.85
N LEU A 73 -9.17 9.28 -11.97
CA LEU A 73 -8.15 10.33 -12.04
C LEU A 73 -8.71 11.57 -12.76
N ALA A 74 -8.82 12.69 -12.05
CA ALA A 74 -9.24 13.95 -12.65
C ALA A 74 -8.10 14.57 -13.49
N PHE A 75 -8.46 15.18 -14.62
CA PHE A 75 -7.51 15.86 -15.49
C PHE A 75 -7.96 17.30 -15.77
N VAL A 76 -6.99 18.15 -16.02
CA VAL A 76 -7.14 19.50 -16.54
C VAL A 76 -6.91 19.48 -18.04
N HIS A 77 -7.82 20.10 -18.79
CA HIS A 77 -7.62 20.32 -20.21
C HIS A 77 -6.71 21.54 -20.43
N ALA A 78 -5.43 21.30 -20.69
CA ALA A 78 -4.50 22.34 -21.12
C ALA A 78 -4.58 22.47 -22.65
N GLY A 79 -5.55 23.21 -23.17
CA GLY A 79 -5.65 23.47 -24.60
C GLY A 79 -6.82 24.38 -25.00
N ARG A 80 -6.55 25.33 -25.90
CA ARG A 80 -7.55 26.25 -26.49
C ARG A 80 -8.19 25.70 -27.77
N GLY A 81 -7.68 24.57 -28.29
CA GLY A 81 -8.08 24.00 -29.59
C GLY A 81 -9.04 22.82 -29.49
N THR A 82 -9.99 22.75 -30.42
CA THR A 82 -11.02 21.71 -30.54
C THR A 82 -10.50 20.34 -30.99
N VAL A 83 -9.28 20.26 -31.54
CA VAL A 83 -8.83 19.09 -32.32
C VAL A 83 -8.04 18.06 -31.49
N ARG A 84 -7.21 18.47 -30.53
CA ARG A 84 -6.47 17.54 -29.64
C ARG A 84 -6.33 18.14 -28.25
N LYS A 85 -7.14 17.66 -27.31
CA LYS A 85 -7.07 18.08 -25.92
C LYS A 85 -5.92 17.34 -25.24
N HIS A 86 -4.90 18.06 -24.79
CA HIS A 86 -3.83 17.46 -23.98
C HIS A 86 -4.35 17.19 -22.57
N LEU A 87 -4.18 15.94 -22.12
CA LEU A 87 -4.45 15.53 -20.75
C LEU A 87 -3.30 16.01 -19.88
N THR A 88 -3.61 16.89 -18.93
CA THR A 88 -2.67 17.34 -17.91
C THR A 88 -3.26 17.10 -16.53
N PHE A 89 -2.42 16.81 -15.54
CA PHE A 89 -2.84 16.38 -14.22
C PHE A 89 -2.31 17.36 -13.18
N SER A 90 -3.12 17.74 -12.19
CA SER A 90 -2.57 18.50 -11.06
C SER A 90 -1.79 17.55 -10.17
N GLN A 91 -0.72 18.05 -9.57
CA GLN A 91 0.08 17.27 -8.65
C GLN A 91 -0.72 16.87 -7.40
N ASP A 92 -1.61 17.74 -6.94
CA ASP A 92 -2.53 17.46 -5.81
C ASP A 92 -3.47 16.29 -6.12
N GLU A 93 -3.96 16.19 -7.36
CA GLU A 93 -4.85 15.07 -7.74
C GLU A 93 -4.09 13.76 -7.77
N ILE A 94 -2.83 13.73 -8.20
CA ILE A 94 -1.99 12.52 -8.12
C ILE A 94 -1.78 12.12 -6.66
N VAL A 95 -1.49 13.09 -5.77
CA VAL A 95 -1.36 12.82 -4.33
C VAL A 95 -2.66 12.30 -3.73
N ASN A 96 -3.81 12.87 -4.13
CA ASN A 96 -5.12 12.41 -3.68
C ASN A 96 -5.45 11.03 -4.22
N PHE A 97 -5.12 10.73 -5.48
CA PHE A 97 -5.26 9.41 -6.07
C PHE A 97 -4.47 8.37 -5.28
N ILE A 98 -3.20 8.66 -4.95
CA ILE A 98 -2.37 7.79 -4.11
C ILE A 98 -3.05 7.59 -2.76
N LYS A 99 -3.53 8.65 -2.10
CA LYS A 99 -4.21 8.53 -0.80
C LYS A 99 -5.48 7.67 -0.87
N ARG A 100 -6.29 7.79 -1.93
CA ARG A 100 -7.51 6.99 -2.15
C ARG A 100 -7.20 5.51 -2.40
N HIS A 101 -6.13 5.23 -3.14
CA HIS A 101 -5.77 3.87 -3.58
C HIS A 101 -4.74 3.18 -2.68
N THR A 102 -4.13 3.90 -1.73
CA THR A 102 -3.23 3.31 -0.74
C THR A 102 -4.05 2.63 0.34
N GLN A 103 -4.23 1.32 0.20
CA GLN A 103 -4.71 0.49 1.30
C GLN A 103 -3.51 0.01 2.11
N ARG A 104 -3.50 0.34 3.41
CA ARG A 104 -2.54 -0.25 4.35
C ARG A 104 -3.08 -1.60 4.79
N THR A 105 -2.70 -2.66 4.08
CA THR A 105 -2.90 -4.03 4.54
C THR A 105 -1.91 -4.32 5.68
N TYR A 106 -2.20 -3.81 6.87
CA TYR A 106 -1.56 -4.28 8.13
C TYR A 106 -2.42 -5.36 8.82
N GLN A 107 -3.53 -5.74 8.20
CA GLN A 107 -4.32 -6.90 8.59
C GLN A 107 -4.20 -7.93 7.47
N ASP A 108 -3.95 -9.16 7.89
CA ASP A 108 -3.92 -10.38 7.08
C ASP A 108 -2.58 -10.68 6.38
N ASP A 109 -1.52 -10.78 7.17
CA ASP A 109 -0.71 -11.99 7.05
C ASP A 109 -1.48 -13.11 7.77
N PRO A 110 -2.14 -14.06 7.05
CA PRO A 110 -2.60 -15.30 7.65
C PRO A 110 -1.37 -16.19 7.86
N TRP A 111 -0.47 -15.76 8.75
CA TRP A 111 0.44 -16.70 9.39
C TRP A 111 -0.43 -17.84 9.93
N PRO A 112 -0.07 -19.12 9.69
CA PRO A 112 -0.90 -20.23 10.13
C PRO A 112 -1.03 -20.11 11.64
N ARG A 113 -2.23 -19.72 12.06
CA ARG A 113 -2.62 -19.57 13.45
C ARG A 113 -2.62 -21.00 14.00
N THR A 114 -1.45 -21.48 14.40
CA THR A 114 -1.32 -22.68 15.24
C THR A 114 -1.87 -22.29 16.59
N ALA A 115 -3.21 -22.17 16.65
CA ALA A 115 -3.95 -22.18 17.88
C ALA A 115 -3.51 -23.45 18.58
N ARG A 116 -2.73 -23.28 19.65
CA ARG A 116 -2.35 -24.36 20.55
C ARG A 116 -3.64 -25.08 20.93
N HIS A 117 -3.88 -26.24 20.33
CA HIS A 117 -4.90 -27.14 20.83
C HIS A 117 -4.43 -27.52 22.24
N GLY A 118 -5.10 -26.96 23.24
CA GLY A 118 -4.92 -27.35 24.62
C GLY A 118 -5.09 -28.87 24.73
N ILE A 119 -4.50 -29.44 25.78
CA ILE A 119 -4.28 -30.87 26.09
C ILE A 119 -5.56 -31.75 26.07
N ARG A 120 -6.72 -31.21 25.72
CA ARG A 120 -8.00 -31.93 25.66
C ARG A 120 -8.26 -32.42 24.24
N LYS A 121 -8.11 -33.73 24.06
CA LYS A 121 -8.53 -34.45 22.84
C LYS A 121 -10.00 -34.15 22.52
N ARG A 122 -10.32 -34.01 21.24
CA ARG A 122 -11.71 -33.79 20.79
C ARG A 122 -12.52 -35.08 20.92
N ALA A 123 -13.85 -34.96 21.02
CA ALA A 123 -14.74 -36.10 21.22
C ALA A 123 -14.58 -37.22 20.17
N HIS A 124 -14.27 -36.88 18.92
CA HIS A 124 -14.02 -37.86 17.86
C HIS A 124 -12.69 -38.60 18.04
N GLU A 125 -11.64 -37.93 18.52
CA GLU A 125 -10.35 -38.56 18.83
C GLU A 125 -10.48 -39.53 20.00
N LEU A 126 -11.29 -39.18 21.01
CA LEU A 126 -11.66 -40.09 22.11
C LEU A 126 -12.51 -41.27 21.64
N ALA A 127 -13.39 -41.07 20.66
CA ALA A 127 -14.19 -42.16 20.09
C ALA A 127 -13.32 -43.15 19.30
N VAL A 128 -12.37 -42.65 18.50
CA VAL A 128 -11.39 -43.47 17.79
C VAL A 128 -10.51 -44.24 18.78
N GLU A 129 -10.01 -43.58 19.82
CA GLU A 129 -9.19 -44.23 20.85
C GLU A 129 -9.94 -45.35 21.58
N ARG A 130 -11.20 -45.13 21.98
CA ARG A 130 -12.06 -46.16 22.58
C ARG A 130 -12.33 -47.33 21.63
N ALA A 131 -12.54 -47.05 20.34
CA ALA A 131 -12.73 -48.09 19.33
C ALA A 131 -11.46 -48.91 19.10
N SER A 132 -10.27 -48.29 19.16
CA SER A 132 -8.98 -48.98 19.06
C SER A 132 -8.53 -49.69 20.34
N ALA A 133 -9.04 -49.27 21.51
CA ALA A 133 -8.72 -49.89 22.80
C ALA A 133 -9.55 -51.16 23.08
N SER A 134 -10.70 -51.34 22.43
CA SER A 134 -11.46 -52.59 22.46
C SER A 134 -10.72 -53.64 21.63
N GLY A 135 -9.94 -54.47 22.31
CA GLY A 135 -8.99 -55.45 21.77
C GLY A 135 -9.62 -56.50 20.86
N GLY A 136 -9.79 -56.14 19.59
CA GLY A 136 -10.23 -57.02 18.51
C GLY A 136 -9.95 -56.42 17.14
N GLY A 137 -8.79 -55.77 16.96
CA GLY A 137 -8.44 -55.08 15.72
C GLY A 137 -8.42 -56.00 14.50
N PHE A 138 -8.73 -55.44 13.32
CA PHE A 138 -8.79 -56.11 12.02
C PHE A 138 -7.61 -57.06 11.74
N MET A 139 -6.40 -56.71 12.19
CA MET A 139 -5.20 -57.55 12.02
C MET A 139 -5.27 -58.87 12.83
N ALA A 140 -5.84 -58.85 14.03
CA ALA A 140 -6.02 -60.08 14.83
C ALA A 140 -7.03 -61.03 14.17
N GLN A 141 -8.11 -60.49 13.59
CA GLN A 141 -9.07 -61.28 12.82
C GLN A 141 -8.47 -61.81 11.51
N TYR A 142 -7.59 -61.02 10.87
CA TYR A 142 -6.89 -61.42 9.65
C TYR A 142 -5.92 -62.58 9.89
N GLU A 143 -5.15 -62.54 10.97
CA GLU A 143 -4.24 -63.63 11.34
C GLU A 143 -4.99 -64.91 11.69
N ALA A 144 -6.08 -64.81 12.46
CA ALA A 144 -6.94 -65.95 12.76
C ALA A 144 -7.52 -66.60 11.49
N ARG A 145 -7.93 -65.80 10.49
CA ARG A 145 -8.40 -66.31 9.19
C ARG A 145 -7.29 -66.98 8.39
N ARG A 146 -6.06 -66.44 8.37
CA ARG A 146 -4.92 -67.11 7.72
C ARG A 146 -4.56 -68.43 8.40
N ALA A 147 -4.59 -68.47 9.73
CA ALA A 147 -4.33 -69.71 10.48
C ALA A 147 -5.38 -70.79 10.17
N ALA A 148 -6.67 -70.44 10.18
CA ALA A 148 -7.75 -71.37 9.83
C ALA A 148 -7.66 -71.86 8.37
N ALA A 149 -7.30 -70.98 7.42
CA ALA A 149 -7.11 -71.36 6.02
C ALA A 149 -5.90 -72.28 5.80
N LYS A 150 -4.83 -72.13 6.59
CA LYS A 150 -3.69 -73.05 6.59
C LYS A 150 -4.04 -74.40 7.22
N ALA A 151 -4.81 -74.41 8.31
CA ALA A 151 -5.25 -75.65 8.96
C ALA A 151 -6.17 -76.51 8.06
N LYS A 152 -7.02 -75.88 7.24
CA LYS A 152 -7.86 -76.58 6.25
C LYS A 152 -7.10 -77.19 5.06
N LYS A 153 -5.84 -76.80 4.84
CA LYS A 153 -5.01 -77.28 3.73
C LYS A 153 -4.09 -78.45 4.13
N LYS A 154 -4.18 -78.91 5.38
CA LYS A 154 -3.46 -80.07 5.90
C LYS A 154 -4.45 -81.22 6.07
#